data_AF-A0A816GDK3-F1
#
_entry.id   AF-A0A816GDK3-F1
#
_cell.length_a   1.000
_cell.length_b   1.000
_cell.length_c   1.000
_cell.angle_alpha   90.00
_cell.angle_beta   90.00
_cell.angle_gamma   90.00
#
_symmetry.space_group_name_H-M   'P 1'
#
loop_
_entity.id
_entity.type
_entity.pdbx_description
1 polymer ?
#
loop_
_entity_poly.entity_id
_entity_poly.type
_entity_poly.pdbx_seq_one_letter_code
_entity_poly.pdbx_strand_id
1 'polypeptide(L)'
;YEGGFGACPGAEAHGGYSFCGYATLILLDRESICDRESLLRWTVNRQMTFEGGFQGRTNKLVDGCYSFWVGALLPLIENIERRKPVRNDQNVNDRHDGQLFNTIAAQEYVLLCSQGNQSGGFSDRPKLDGRTDLYHTCYCLSGLSLFQDSGLDQTPVICGGDVNRLRNTHPLFNIGPECARDAMAYYSQKQL
;
A
#
# COMPACT_ATOMS: atom_id res chain seq x y z
N TYR A 1 16.13 9.94 -8.77
CA TYR A 1 16.08 9.59 -10.21
C TYR A 1 14.99 8.57 -10.50
N GLU A 2 14.84 7.50 -9.70
CA GLU A 2 13.77 6.50 -9.92
C GLU A 2 12.38 7.00 -9.54
N GLY A 3 12.29 7.79 -8.45
CA GLY A 3 11.05 8.39 -7.92
C GLY A 3 10.74 7.99 -6.48
N GLY A 4 11.14 6.79 -6.04
CA GLY A 4 11.03 6.35 -4.64
C GLY A 4 12.18 6.83 -3.74
N PHE A 5 12.09 6.48 -2.45
CA PHE A 5 13.10 6.81 -1.44
C PHE A 5 14.03 5.62 -1.17
N GLY A 6 15.30 5.92 -0.92
CA GLY A 6 16.29 4.97 -0.40
C GLY A 6 16.51 5.15 1.11
N ALA A 7 17.35 4.27 1.69
CA ALA A 7 17.69 4.32 3.12
C ALA A 7 18.40 5.62 3.53
N CYS A 8 19.17 6.20 2.60
CA CYS A 8 19.96 7.41 2.78
C CYS A 8 20.14 8.11 1.42
N PRO A 9 20.62 9.37 1.39
CA PRO A 9 20.86 10.09 0.15
C PRO A 9 21.79 9.31 -0.80
N GLY A 10 21.37 9.15 -2.05
CA GLY A 10 22.10 8.40 -3.08
C GLY A 10 21.83 6.89 -3.12
N ALA A 11 21.13 6.33 -2.14
CA ALA A 11 20.73 4.92 -2.17
C ALA A 11 19.58 4.65 -3.16
N GLU A 12 19.51 3.40 -3.64
CA GLU A 12 18.45 2.89 -4.52
C GLU A 12 17.07 3.03 -3.88
N ALA A 13 16.05 3.33 -4.69
CA ALA A 13 14.67 3.44 -4.23
C ALA A 13 14.12 2.07 -3.80
N HIS A 14 13.46 1.99 -2.63
CA HIS A 14 13.00 0.74 -2.04
C HIS A 14 11.64 0.88 -1.37
N GLY A 15 10.74 -0.11 -1.54
CA GLY A 15 9.35 -0.05 -1.07
C GLY A 15 9.21 0.34 0.39
N GLY A 16 9.92 -0.39 1.28
CA GLY A 16 9.93 -0.07 2.72
C GLY A 16 10.40 1.36 3.04
N TYR A 17 11.51 1.83 2.44
CA TYR A 17 12.00 3.19 2.69
C TYR A 17 11.13 4.27 2.03
N SER A 18 10.53 3.98 0.87
CA SER A 18 9.53 4.83 0.23
C SER A 18 8.31 5.02 1.13
N PHE A 19 7.78 3.94 1.72
CA PHE A 19 6.72 4.05 2.71
C PHE A 19 7.15 4.88 3.91
N CYS A 20 8.25 4.52 4.57
CA CYS A 20 8.70 5.23 5.77
C CYS A 20 8.97 6.71 5.48
N GLY A 21 9.64 7.03 4.38
CA GLY A 21 9.95 8.39 3.96
C GLY A 21 8.69 9.19 3.70
N TYR A 22 7.78 8.67 2.86
CA TYR A 22 6.56 9.39 2.51
C TYR A 22 5.58 9.51 3.68
N ALA A 23 5.36 8.44 4.44
CA ALA A 23 4.54 8.45 5.66
C ALA A 23 5.06 9.48 6.67
N THR A 24 6.37 9.58 6.85
CA THR A 24 6.98 10.59 7.72
C THR A 24 6.69 12.00 7.23
N LEU A 25 6.79 12.26 5.92
CA LEU A 25 6.45 13.57 5.37
C LEU A 25 4.99 13.93 5.61
N ILE A 26 4.06 12.98 5.49
CA ILE A 26 2.65 13.20 5.80
C ILE A 26 2.45 13.53 7.28
N LEU A 27 3.09 12.79 8.19
CA LEU A 27 3.00 13.04 9.63
C LEU A 27 3.55 14.41 10.04
N LEU A 28 4.52 14.92 9.28
CA LEU A 28 5.12 16.24 9.49
C LEU A 28 4.39 17.37 8.76
N ASP A 29 3.33 17.09 7.98
CA ASP A 29 2.66 18.06 7.11
C ASP A 29 3.62 18.68 6.07
N ARG A 30 4.51 17.85 5.51
CA ARG A 30 5.58 18.22 4.58
C ARG A 30 5.62 17.38 3.31
N GLU A 31 4.55 16.67 2.98
CA GLU A 31 4.41 15.88 1.74
C GLU A 31 4.57 16.72 0.46
N SER A 32 4.37 18.04 0.57
CA SER A 32 4.55 19.01 -0.52
C SER A 32 5.98 19.09 -1.04
N ILE A 33 6.99 18.71 -0.24
CA ILE A 33 8.40 18.72 -0.66
C ILE A 33 8.79 17.50 -1.50
N CYS A 34 7.96 16.45 -1.52
CA CYS A 34 8.16 15.26 -2.32
C CYS A 34 7.63 15.50 -3.75
N ASP A 35 8.41 15.08 -4.75
CA ASP A 35 7.91 14.92 -6.11
C ASP A 35 6.96 13.70 -6.17
N ARG A 36 5.68 13.97 -5.92
CA ARG A 36 4.64 12.93 -5.84
C ARG A 36 4.32 12.30 -7.19
N GLU A 37 4.53 13.00 -8.31
CA GLU A 37 4.33 12.44 -9.64
C GLU A 37 5.38 11.35 -9.92
N SER A 38 6.66 11.66 -9.65
CA SER A 38 7.73 10.66 -9.74
C SER A 38 7.53 9.51 -8.76
N LEU A 39 7.09 9.78 -7.52
CA LEU A 39 6.82 8.74 -6.54
C LEU A 39 5.66 7.83 -6.97
N LEU A 40 4.56 8.40 -7.49
CA LEU A 40 3.42 7.64 -8.00
C LEU A 40 3.85 6.75 -9.16
N ARG A 41 4.52 7.32 -10.17
CA ARG A 41 5.06 6.58 -11.31
C ARG A 41 5.96 5.44 -10.85
N TRP A 42 6.85 5.69 -9.90
CA TRP A 42 7.72 4.65 -9.36
C TRP A 42 6.91 3.54 -8.66
N THR A 43 5.93 3.91 -7.84
CA THR A 43 5.12 2.99 -7.03
C THR A 43 4.28 2.06 -7.89
N VAL A 44 3.54 2.58 -8.88
CA VAL A 44 2.69 1.74 -9.76
C VAL A 44 3.52 0.75 -10.59
N ASN A 45 4.75 1.11 -10.97
CA ASN A 45 5.67 0.24 -11.70
C ASN A 45 6.33 -0.84 -10.82
N ARG A 46 5.96 -0.93 -9.54
CA ARG A 46 6.37 -2.03 -8.65
C ARG A 46 5.39 -3.19 -8.67
N GLN A 47 4.17 -3.03 -9.20
CA GLN A 47 3.29 -4.18 -9.41
C GLN A 47 3.82 -5.03 -10.57
N MET A 48 3.93 -6.33 -10.33
CA MET A 48 4.44 -7.29 -11.29
C MET A 48 3.31 -7.70 -12.25
N THR A 49 3.56 -7.63 -13.56
CA THR A 49 2.52 -7.85 -14.58
C THR A 49 2.07 -9.30 -14.68
N PHE A 50 2.94 -10.26 -14.33
CA PHE A 50 2.61 -11.68 -14.35
C PHE A 50 2.15 -12.17 -12.97
N GLU A 51 2.93 -11.91 -11.92
CA GLU A 51 2.64 -12.41 -10.59
C GLU A 51 1.52 -11.65 -9.88
N GLY A 52 1.23 -10.39 -10.25
CA GLY A 52 0.19 -9.56 -9.65
C GLY A 52 0.58 -8.89 -8.33
N GLY A 53 1.52 -9.48 -7.59
CA GLY A 53 2.11 -8.89 -6.37
C GLY A 53 3.09 -7.75 -6.65
N PHE A 54 3.79 -7.28 -5.61
CA PHE A 54 4.73 -6.17 -5.72
C PHE A 54 6.19 -6.60 -5.51
N GLN A 55 7.10 -6.02 -6.27
CA GLN A 55 8.54 -6.07 -6.00
C GLN A 55 8.96 -4.85 -5.16
N GLY A 56 9.92 -5.03 -4.26
CA GLY A 56 10.40 -3.92 -3.42
C GLY A 56 11.23 -2.89 -4.17
N ARG A 57 11.87 -3.28 -5.27
CA ARG A 57 12.82 -2.48 -6.05
C ARG A 57 12.80 -2.91 -7.50
N THR A 58 13.32 -2.05 -8.36
CA THR A 58 13.42 -2.31 -9.81
C THR A 58 14.26 -3.58 -10.06
N ASN A 59 13.79 -4.46 -10.95
CA ASN A 59 14.47 -5.72 -11.33
C ASN A 59 14.73 -6.68 -10.16
N LYS A 60 13.81 -6.75 -9.19
CA LYS A 60 13.84 -7.74 -8.11
C LYS A 60 12.61 -8.63 -8.17
N LEU A 61 12.63 -9.70 -7.40
CA LEU A 61 11.51 -10.62 -7.35
C LEU A 61 10.32 -9.98 -6.60
N VAL A 62 9.15 -10.48 -6.92
CA VAL A 62 7.93 -10.24 -6.16
C VAL A 62 8.08 -10.77 -4.72
N ASP A 63 7.49 -10.06 -3.75
CA ASP A 63 7.45 -10.48 -2.35
C ASP A 63 6.18 -9.95 -1.65
N GLY A 64 5.48 -10.85 -0.96
CA GLY A 64 4.21 -10.63 -0.26
C GLY A 64 4.24 -9.49 0.76
N CYS A 65 5.37 -9.19 1.40
CA CYS A 65 5.42 -8.07 2.35
C CYS A 65 5.28 -6.70 1.66
N TYR A 66 5.65 -6.59 0.38
CA TYR A 66 5.45 -5.36 -0.37
C TYR A 66 3.98 -5.10 -0.72
N SER A 67 3.10 -6.07 -0.49
CA SER A 67 1.65 -5.85 -0.54
C SER A 67 1.24 -4.69 0.36
N PHE A 68 1.87 -4.54 1.53
CA PHE A 68 1.68 -3.35 2.36
C PHE A 68 2.69 -2.24 2.03
N TRP A 69 3.99 -2.53 2.06
CA TRP A 69 5.01 -1.47 1.96
C TRP A 69 4.92 -0.64 0.67
N VAL A 70 4.59 -1.28 -0.45
CA VAL A 70 4.35 -0.58 -1.72
C VAL A 70 2.88 -0.25 -1.87
N GLY A 71 1.98 -1.20 -1.58
CA GLY A 71 0.53 -1.01 -1.75
C GLY A 71 -0.02 0.18 -0.97
N ALA A 72 0.45 0.44 0.25
CA ALA A 72 -0.01 1.54 1.09
C ALA A 72 0.39 2.93 0.58
N LEU A 73 1.41 3.05 -0.28
CA LEU A 73 1.78 4.32 -0.89
C LEU A 73 0.67 4.86 -1.81
N LEU A 74 -0.05 3.97 -2.50
CA LEU A 74 -1.07 4.35 -3.47
C LEU A 74 -2.23 5.14 -2.84
N PRO A 75 -2.94 4.64 -1.80
CA PRO A 75 -3.99 5.43 -1.15
C PRO A 75 -3.45 6.67 -0.43
N LEU A 76 -2.20 6.66 0.07
CA LEU A 76 -1.59 7.85 0.67
C LEU A 76 -1.40 8.96 -0.36
N ILE A 77 -0.82 8.65 -1.53
CA ILE A 77 -0.62 9.61 -2.62
C ILE A 77 -1.96 10.10 -3.14
N GLU A 78 -2.88 9.17 -3.41
CA GLU A 78 -4.20 9.50 -3.96
C GLU A 78 -5.00 10.43 -3.04
N ASN A 79 -5.03 10.16 -1.74
CA ASN A 79 -5.75 11.00 -0.77
C ASN A 79 -5.20 12.44 -0.73
N ILE A 80 -3.89 12.62 -0.88
CA ILE A 80 -3.27 13.95 -0.93
C ILE A 80 -3.61 14.68 -2.23
N GLU A 81 -3.56 13.98 -3.36
CA GLU A 81 -3.91 14.57 -4.65
C GLU A 81 -5.40 14.96 -4.72
N ARG A 82 -6.29 14.17 -4.11
CA ARG A 82 -7.73 14.48 -3.98
C ARG A 82 -8.03 15.72 -3.12
N ARG A 83 -7.14 16.10 -2.20
CA ARG A 83 -7.31 17.30 -1.34
C ARG A 83 -7.01 18.61 -2.06
N LYS A 84 -6.34 18.57 -3.22
CA LYS A 84 -6.05 19.79 -3.98
C LYS A 84 -7.35 20.40 -4.51
N PRO A 85 -7.56 21.72 -4.36
CA PRO A 85 -8.69 22.38 -5.00
C PRO A 85 -8.60 22.18 -6.51
N VAL A 86 -9.74 21.82 -7.12
CA VAL A 86 -9.86 21.71 -8.57
C VAL A 86 -9.45 23.06 -9.16
N ARG A 87 -8.37 23.07 -9.94
CA ARG A 87 -8.04 24.26 -10.74
C ARG A 87 -9.13 24.40 -11.79
N ASN A 88 -9.74 25.58 -11.90
CA ASN A 88 -10.82 25.88 -12.86
C ASN A 88 -10.46 25.60 -14.33
N ASP A 89 -9.17 25.39 -14.64
CA ASP A 89 -8.66 25.10 -15.98
C ASP A 89 -8.40 23.60 -16.25
N GLN A 90 -8.60 22.71 -15.26
CA GLN A 90 -8.56 21.27 -15.49
C GLN A 90 -9.96 20.77 -15.83
N ASN A 91 -10.09 20.15 -17.01
CA ASN A 91 -11.29 19.43 -17.39
C ASN A 91 -11.63 18.45 -16.25
N VAL A 92 -12.88 18.46 -15.77
CA VAL A 92 -13.35 17.56 -14.70
C VAL A 92 -13.10 16.09 -15.07
N ASN A 93 -12.95 15.80 -16.37
CA ASN A 93 -12.62 14.50 -16.96
C ASN A 93 -11.13 14.08 -16.86
N ASP A 94 -10.21 14.96 -16.42
CA ASP A 94 -8.78 14.62 -16.21
C ASP A 94 -8.51 14.02 -14.81
N ARG A 95 -9.53 13.90 -13.96
CA ARG A 95 -9.40 13.03 -12.79
C ARG A 95 -9.21 11.62 -13.33
N HIS A 96 -8.10 10.99 -12.98
CA HIS A 96 -7.92 9.57 -13.22
C HIS A 96 -8.99 8.80 -12.42
N ASP A 97 -10.16 8.63 -13.03
CA ASP A 97 -11.20 7.68 -12.63
C ASP A 97 -10.77 6.23 -12.98
N GLY A 98 -9.46 6.02 -13.18
CA GLY A 98 -8.85 4.73 -13.45
C GLY A 98 -8.16 4.22 -12.20
N GLN A 99 -8.35 2.94 -11.92
CA GLN A 99 -7.68 2.28 -10.81
C GLN A 99 -6.15 2.38 -10.95
N LEU A 100 -5.46 2.86 -9.91
CA LEU A 100 -4.01 3.11 -9.96
C LEU A 100 -3.16 1.84 -10.14
N PHE A 101 -3.73 0.68 -9.80
CA PHE A 101 -3.10 -0.63 -9.85
C PHE A 101 -4.17 -1.71 -9.97
N ASN A 102 -3.80 -2.92 -10.38
CA ASN A 102 -4.74 -4.02 -10.50
C ASN A 102 -5.00 -4.64 -9.12
N THR A 103 -6.09 -4.27 -8.45
CA THR A 103 -6.40 -4.80 -7.11
C THR A 103 -6.72 -6.27 -7.13
N ILE A 104 -7.38 -6.77 -8.19
CA ILE A 104 -7.72 -8.19 -8.31
C ILE A 104 -6.45 -9.05 -8.33
N ALA A 105 -5.50 -8.71 -9.20
CA ALA A 105 -4.23 -9.43 -9.30
C ALA A 105 -3.43 -9.36 -7.99
N ALA A 106 -3.49 -8.22 -7.28
CA ALA A 106 -2.83 -8.07 -5.99
C ALA A 106 -3.47 -8.96 -4.90
N GLN A 107 -4.80 -9.05 -4.87
CA GLN A 107 -5.52 -9.96 -3.96
C GLN A 107 -5.26 -11.42 -4.31
N GLU A 108 -5.32 -11.79 -5.60
CA GLU A 108 -5.02 -13.13 -6.08
C GLU A 108 -3.60 -13.55 -5.71
N TYR A 109 -2.61 -12.67 -5.83
CA TYR A 109 -1.25 -12.98 -5.40
C TYR A 109 -1.16 -13.31 -3.90
N VAL A 110 -1.83 -12.53 -3.04
CA VAL A 110 -1.82 -12.80 -1.60
C VAL A 110 -2.53 -14.12 -1.29
N LEU A 111 -3.70 -14.36 -1.86
CA LEU A 111 -4.53 -15.54 -1.59
C LEU A 111 -3.93 -16.83 -2.19
N LEU A 112 -3.46 -16.78 -3.44
CA LEU A 112 -3.01 -17.96 -4.17
C LEU A 112 -1.52 -18.25 -3.98
N CYS A 113 -0.70 -17.23 -3.75
CA CYS A 113 0.75 -17.37 -3.78
C CYS A 113 1.45 -17.14 -2.44
N SER A 114 0.80 -16.42 -1.51
CA SER A 114 1.43 -16.04 -0.23
C SER A 114 0.88 -16.81 0.96
N GLN A 115 -0.23 -17.55 0.83
CA GLN A 115 -0.77 -18.37 1.93
C GLN A 115 0.04 -19.65 2.16
N GLY A 116 0.33 -19.94 3.43
CA GLY A 116 0.91 -21.23 3.83
C GLY A 116 -0.11 -22.36 3.70
N ASN A 117 0.35 -23.53 3.26
CA ASN A 117 -0.53 -24.66 2.94
C ASN A 117 -1.32 -25.18 4.16
N GLN A 118 -0.66 -25.90 5.07
CA GLN A 118 -1.34 -26.65 6.15
C GLN A 118 -1.14 -26.03 7.54
N SER A 119 -0.10 -25.20 7.71
CA SER A 119 0.26 -24.59 9.00
C SER A 119 -0.34 -23.19 9.21
N GLY A 120 -1.04 -22.65 8.21
CA GLY A 120 -1.49 -21.26 8.21
C GLY A 120 -0.33 -20.26 8.11
N GLY A 121 -0.69 -18.98 8.23
CA GLY A 121 0.23 -17.85 8.03
C GLY A 121 0.48 -17.52 6.56
N PHE A 122 1.34 -16.53 6.33
CA PHE A 122 1.75 -16.10 4.99
C PHE A 122 3.27 -16.04 4.85
N SER A 123 3.75 -16.10 3.61
CA SER A 123 5.16 -16.03 3.21
C SER A 123 5.42 -14.93 2.17
N ASP A 124 6.69 -14.72 1.85
CA ASP A 124 7.15 -13.83 0.77
C ASP A 124 6.64 -14.27 -0.61
N ARG A 125 6.63 -15.57 -0.90
CA ARG A 125 6.19 -16.15 -2.18
C ARG A 125 5.86 -17.63 -2.01
N PRO A 126 5.39 -18.35 -3.05
CA PRO A 126 5.18 -19.78 -2.95
C PRO A 126 6.48 -20.50 -2.57
N LYS A 127 6.43 -21.28 -1.49
CA LYS A 127 7.56 -22.09 -1.04
C LYS A 127 7.20 -23.57 -1.02
N LEU A 128 8.12 -24.39 -1.50
CA LEU A 128 7.97 -25.86 -1.47
C LEU A 128 7.87 -26.40 -0.04
N ASP A 129 8.56 -25.77 0.92
CA ASP A 129 8.56 -26.16 2.33
C ASP A 129 7.39 -25.56 3.14
N GLY A 130 6.56 -24.73 2.51
CA GLY A 130 5.40 -24.08 3.14
C GLY A 130 5.75 -23.14 4.30
N ARG A 131 7.02 -22.71 4.45
CA ARG A 131 7.44 -21.90 5.60
C ARG A 131 6.84 -20.49 5.54
N THR A 132 6.10 -20.16 6.60
CA THR A 132 5.52 -18.84 6.85
C THR A 132 6.18 -18.18 8.05
N ASP A 133 5.97 -16.88 8.21
CA ASP A 133 6.42 -16.13 9.37
C ASP A 133 5.44 -15.01 9.74
N LEU A 134 5.58 -14.49 10.96
CA LEU A 134 4.66 -13.47 11.49
C LEU A 134 4.79 -12.14 10.75
N TYR A 135 5.97 -11.85 10.19
CA TYR A 135 6.21 -10.61 9.45
C TYR A 135 5.41 -10.62 8.14
N HIS A 136 5.54 -11.66 7.31
CA HIS A 136 4.76 -11.79 6.09
C HIS A 136 3.28 -11.98 6.37
N THR A 137 2.91 -12.72 7.42
CA THR A 137 1.51 -12.84 7.86
C THR A 137 0.90 -11.46 8.11
N CYS A 138 1.60 -10.59 8.85
CA CYS A 138 1.13 -9.24 9.12
C CYS A 138 0.98 -8.42 7.82
N TYR A 139 2.03 -8.33 7.01
CA TYR A 139 2.06 -7.41 5.87
C TYR A 139 1.29 -7.91 4.64
N CYS A 140 1.14 -9.22 4.45
CA CYS A 140 0.25 -9.77 3.43
C CYS A 140 -1.21 -9.45 3.76
N LEU A 141 -1.63 -9.68 5.01
CA LEU A 141 -3.00 -9.36 5.45
C LEU A 141 -3.27 -7.86 5.43
N SER A 142 -2.31 -7.05 5.85
CA SER A 142 -2.40 -5.59 5.79
C SER A 142 -2.59 -5.11 4.34
N GLY A 143 -1.80 -5.63 3.40
CA GLY A 143 -1.94 -5.34 1.97
C GLY A 143 -3.29 -5.82 1.40
N LEU A 144 -3.68 -7.06 1.69
CA LEU A 144 -4.96 -7.62 1.26
C LEU A 144 -6.14 -6.76 1.71
N SER A 145 -6.13 -6.30 2.97
CA SER A 145 -7.13 -5.36 3.47
C SER A 145 -7.17 -4.06 2.66
N LEU A 146 -6.02 -3.46 2.35
CA LEU A 146 -5.98 -2.23 1.54
C LEU A 146 -6.55 -2.45 0.13
N PHE A 147 -6.26 -3.58 -0.50
CA PHE A 147 -6.68 -3.86 -1.87
C PHE A 147 -8.18 -4.08 -2.01
N GLN A 148 -8.82 -4.58 -0.94
CA GLN A 148 -10.26 -4.82 -0.89
C GLN A 148 -11.06 -3.51 -0.93
N ASP A 149 -10.55 -2.43 -0.34
CA ASP A 149 -11.24 -1.13 -0.25
C ASP A 149 -10.71 -0.07 -1.23
N SER A 150 -9.80 -0.43 -2.13
CA SER A 150 -9.18 0.49 -3.12
C SER A 150 -10.04 0.74 -4.38
N GLY A 151 -11.36 0.53 -4.30
CA GLY A 151 -12.31 0.73 -5.41
C GLY A 151 -12.56 2.22 -5.70
N LEU A 152 -12.74 2.57 -6.98
CA LEU A 152 -12.96 3.95 -7.46
C LEU A 152 -14.21 4.61 -6.86
N ASP A 153 -15.25 3.82 -6.63
CA ASP A 153 -16.53 4.20 -6.05
C ASP A 153 -16.64 3.88 -4.54
N GLN A 154 -15.51 3.51 -3.91
CA GLN A 154 -15.45 3.00 -2.53
C GLN A 154 -16.26 1.71 -2.32
N THR A 155 -16.71 1.03 -3.38
CA THR A 155 -17.32 -0.29 -3.26
C THR A 155 -16.21 -1.32 -3.09
N PRO A 156 -16.20 -2.09 -1.98
CA PRO A 156 -15.19 -3.10 -1.78
C PRO A 156 -15.27 -4.20 -2.84
N VAL A 157 -14.11 -4.63 -3.34
CA VAL A 157 -14.01 -5.75 -4.28
C VAL A 157 -13.28 -6.89 -3.57
N ILE A 158 -13.97 -7.98 -3.29
CA ILE A 158 -13.44 -9.09 -2.47
C ILE A 158 -13.23 -10.34 -3.34
N CYS A 159 -11.98 -10.64 -3.67
CA CYS A 159 -11.65 -11.87 -4.42
C CYS A 159 -12.01 -13.10 -3.59
N GLY A 160 -12.75 -14.04 -4.20
CA GLY A 160 -13.23 -15.26 -3.53
C GLY A 160 -14.45 -15.06 -2.62
N GLY A 161 -15.07 -13.87 -2.61
CA GLY A 161 -16.30 -13.57 -1.88
C GLY A 161 -16.10 -13.14 -0.43
N ASP A 162 -17.21 -12.84 0.26
CA ASP A 162 -17.21 -12.17 1.57
C ASP A 162 -16.46 -12.91 2.69
N VAL A 163 -16.24 -14.22 2.54
CA VAL A 163 -15.44 -15.02 3.48
C VAL A 163 -13.99 -14.54 3.59
N ASN A 164 -13.47 -13.90 2.54
CA ASN A 164 -12.12 -13.36 2.49
C ASN A 164 -12.04 -11.89 2.95
N ARG A 165 -13.17 -11.27 3.33
CA ARG A 165 -13.20 -9.87 3.73
C ARG A 165 -12.43 -9.66 5.04
N LEU A 166 -11.46 -8.76 4.99
CA LEU A 166 -10.72 -8.31 6.17
C LEU A 166 -11.29 -7.02 6.74
N ARG A 167 -10.94 -6.71 7.99
CA ARG A 167 -11.16 -5.38 8.54
C ARG A 167 -10.16 -4.41 7.92
N ASN A 168 -10.62 -3.20 7.63
CA ASN A 168 -9.83 -2.15 7.03
C ASN A 168 -8.61 -1.81 7.92
N THR A 169 -7.47 -1.56 7.30
CA THR A 169 -6.29 -1.00 7.95
C THR A 169 -6.06 0.45 7.52
N HIS A 170 -5.60 1.29 8.44
CA HIS A 170 -5.25 2.67 8.17
C HIS A 170 -3.92 2.72 7.39
N PRO A 171 -3.87 3.25 6.17
CA PRO A 171 -2.70 3.14 5.30
C PRO A 171 -1.44 3.81 5.87
N LEU A 172 -1.60 4.85 6.69
CA LEU A 172 -0.47 5.54 7.33
C LEU A 172 0.12 4.81 8.55
N PHE A 173 -0.71 4.11 9.33
CA PHE A 173 -0.35 3.60 10.66
C PHE A 173 -0.32 2.07 10.74
N ASN A 174 -0.87 1.40 9.74
CA ASN A 174 -1.08 -0.05 9.70
C ASN A 174 -1.79 -0.65 10.92
N ILE A 175 -2.85 0.02 11.37
CA ILE A 175 -3.75 -0.43 12.44
C ILE A 175 -5.19 -0.11 12.02
N GLY A 176 -6.19 -0.65 12.72
CA GLY A 176 -7.59 -0.30 12.47
C GLY A 176 -7.80 1.23 12.46
N PRO A 177 -8.51 1.82 11.47
CA PRO A 177 -8.80 3.25 11.43
C PRO A 177 -9.44 3.79 12.71
N GLU A 178 -10.28 2.98 13.36
CA GLU A 178 -10.87 3.25 14.66
C GLU A 178 -9.80 3.38 15.75
N CYS A 179 -8.83 2.47 15.81
CA CYS A 179 -7.74 2.51 16.78
C CYS A 179 -6.88 3.77 16.60
N ALA A 180 -6.58 4.13 15.34
CA ALA A 180 -5.81 5.34 15.04
C ALA A 180 -6.57 6.60 15.49
N ARG A 181 -7.86 6.71 15.14
CA ARG A 181 -8.71 7.84 15.55
C ARG A 181 -8.82 7.95 17.07
N ASP A 182 -9.08 6.84 17.75
CA ASP A 182 -9.30 6.82 19.20
C ASP A 182 -8.01 7.17 19.95
N ALA A 183 -6.84 6.69 19.48
CA ALA A 183 -5.55 7.08 20.03
C ALA A 183 -5.28 8.58 19.85
N MET A 184 -5.50 9.14 18.66
CA MET A 184 -5.33 10.58 18.40
C MET A 184 -6.28 11.44 19.26
N ALA A 185 -7.53 11.03 19.39
CA ALA A 185 -8.52 11.69 20.24
C ALA A 185 -8.11 11.67 21.73
N TYR A 186 -7.60 10.54 22.22
CA TYR A 186 -7.13 10.41 23.61
C TYR A 186 -5.92 11.30 23.91
N TYR A 187 -4.89 11.26 23.05
CA TYR A 187 -3.64 11.97 23.31
C TYR A 187 -3.73 13.48 23.01
N SER A 188 -4.57 13.92 22.09
CA SER A 188 -4.81 15.36 21.85
C SER A 188 -5.41 16.10 23.05
N GLN A 189 -6.06 15.39 23.98
CA GLN A 189 -6.59 15.95 25.22
C GLN A 189 -5.53 16.05 26.33
N LYS A 190 -4.38 15.39 26.18
CA LYS A 190 -3.27 15.50 27.12
C LYS A 190 -2.44 16.72 26.72
N GLN A 191 -2.43 17.76 27.56
CA GLN A 191 -1.38 18.77 27.46
C GLN A 191 -0.05 18.11 27.75
N LEU A 192 0.88 18.15 26.79
CA LEU A 192 2.29 17.81 26.97
C LEU A 192 3.04 18.98 27.60
#